data_AF-A0A6C0LJX9-F1
#
_entry.id   AF-A0A6C0LJX9-F1
#
_cell.length_a   1.000
_cell.length_b   1.000
_cell.length_c   1.000
_cell.angle_alpha   90.00
_cell.angle_beta   90.00
_cell.angle_gamma   90.00
#
_symmetry.space_group_name_H-M   'P 1'
#
loop_
_entity.id
_entity.type
_entity.pdbx_description
1 polymer ?
#
loop_
_entity_poly.entity_id
_entity_poly.type
_entity_poly.pdbx_seq_one_letter_code
_entity_poly.pdbx_strand_id
1 'polypeptide(L)'
;MQSSVFTYLAKNYYLNTSTSVKVLLFVKLDDDKVIVNASRPGKGMGIDVMMSYDQLMKHKYLKAYYELSLKAIGKPNLDPEYGVLGAKEADAIDAIYIVEDVLTKERVAKKGESYHTVSNYSNAKEEDEDDEEDNDCEDEYDATVATDVELAEFNAAYDAKFDETNFDERIATYKALVDKL
;
A
#
# COMPACT_ATOMS: atom_id res chain seq x y z
N MET A 1 -12.90 -5.97 -7.15
CA MET A 1 -11.57 -5.73 -6.55
C MET A 1 -10.87 -4.55 -7.22
N GLN A 2 -10.36 -3.59 -6.43
CA GLN A 2 -9.56 -2.46 -6.89
C GLN A 2 -8.31 -2.36 -6.01
N SER A 3 -7.14 -2.28 -6.63
CA SER A 3 -5.87 -2.16 -5.91
C SER A 3 -5.15 -0.86 -6.28
N SER A 4 -4.51 -0.24 -5.29
CA SER A 4 -3.71 0.97 -5.49
C SER A 4 -2.54 1.02 -4.53
N VAL A 5 -1.45 1.65 -4.96
CA VAL A 5 -0.23 1.77 -4.14
C VAL A 5 0.17 3.23 -3.96
N PHE A 6 0.52 3.59 -2.73
CA PHE A 6 1.26 4.81 -2.43
C PHE A 6 2.68 4.45 -2.01
N THR A 7 3.67 5.07 -2.63
CA THR A 7 5.08 4.91 -2.26
C THR A 7 5.74 6.26 -1.99
N TYR A 8 6.45 6.35 -0.88
CA TYR A 8 7.45 7.40 -0.66
C TYR A 8 8.86 6.80 -0.80
N LEU A 9 9.71 7.50 -1.54
CA LEU A 9 11.07 7.09 -1.83
C LEU A 9 12.04 8.26 -1.62
N ALA A 10 12.92 8.13 -0.63
CA ALA A 10 14.06 9.03 -0.47
C ALA A 10 15.28 8.42 -1.20
N LYS A 11 15.74 9.10 -2.25
CA LYS A 11 16.84 8.63 -3.11
C LYS A 11 18.06 9.52 -2.97
N ASN A 12 19.22 8.90 -2.78
CA ASN A 12 20.52 9.52 -2.94
C ASN A 12 21.00 9.27 -4.37
N TYR A 13 20.83 10.26 -5.24
CA TYR A 13 21.25 10.15 -6.64
C TYR A 13 22.77 10.05 -6.81
N TYR A 14 23.55 10.64 -5.89
CA TYR A 14 25.02 10.54 -5.93
C TYR A 14 25.51 9.11 -5.67
N LEU A 15 24.91 8.42 -4.69
CA LEU A 15 25.25 7.03 -4.36
C LEU A 15 24.42 6.01 -5.15
N ASN A 16 23.44 6.48 -5.93
CA ASN A 16 22.40 5.66 -6.57
C ASN A 16 21.73 4.67 -5.62
N THR A 17 21.44 5.09 -4.39
CA THR A 17 20.82 4.26 -3.35
C THR A 17 19.55 4.89 -2.79
N SER A 18 18.63 4.05 -2.32
CA SER A 18 17.45 4.51 -1.59
C SER A 18 17.76 4.50 -0.09
N THR A 19 17.53 5.61 0.60
CA THR A 19 17.82 5.75 2.03
C THR A 19 16.58 5.51 2.90
N SER A 20 15.39 5.70 2.33
CA SER A 20 14.13 5.37 2.98
C SER A 20 13.07 5.05 1.93
N VAL A 21 12.34 3.96 2.15
CA VAL A 21 11.23 3.53 1.29
C VAL A 21 10.04 3.25 2.18
N LYS A 22 8.89 3.84 1.90
CA LYS A 22 7.60 3.51 2.53
C LYS A 22 6.65 3.09 1.43
N VAL A 23 6.04 1.92 1.56
CA VAL A 23 5.06 1.40 0.60
C VAL A 23 3.77 1.10 1.37
N LEU A 24 2.66 1.63 0.86
CA LEU A 24 1.30 1.35 1.33
C LEU A 24 0.52 0.77 0.16
N LEU A 25 0.16 -0.50 0.25
CA LEU A 25 -0.73 -1.19 -0.69
C LEU A 25 -2.13 -1.22 -0.09
N PHE A 26 -3.11 -0.83 -0.90
CA PHE A 26 -4.53 -0.90 -0.59
C PHE A 26 -5.20 -1.84 -1.59
N VAL A 27 -5.92 -2.84 -1.11
CA VAL A 27 -6.73 -3.76 -1.93
C VAL A 27 -8.16 -3.71 -1.43
N LYS A 28 -9.03 -3.01 -2.16
CA LYS A 28 -10.47 -2.97 -1.92
C LYS A 28 -11.09 -4.23 -2.54
N LEU A 29 -11.55 -5.16 -1.70
CA LEU A 29 -12.12 -6.43 -2.14
C LEU A 29 -13.55 -6.23 -2.68
N ASP A 30 -14.39 -5.65 -1.84
CA ASP A 30 -15.79 -5.28 -2.07
C ASP A 30 -16.04 -3.84 -1.55
N ASP A 31 -17.30 -3.41 -1.43
CA ASP A 31 -17.62 -2.06 -0.96
C ASP A 31 -17.28 -1.79 0.50
N ASP A 32 -17.18 -2.83 1.32
CA ASP A 32 -17.06 -2.73 2.77
C ASP A 32 -15.69 -3.14 3.30
N LYS A 33 -14.87 -3.89 2.55
CA LYS A 33 -13.60 -4.46 3.02
C LYS A 33 -12.40 -3.93 2.24
N VAL A 34 -11.36 -3.52 2.98
CA VAL A 34 -10.06 -3.13 2.43
C VAL A 34 -8.94 -3.80 3.19
N ILE A 35 -8.01 -4.38 2.44
CA ILE A 35 -6.73 -4.84 2.96
C ILE A 35 -5.74 -3.69 2.84
N VAL A 36 -5.03 -3.42 3.93
CA VAL A 36 -3.93 -2.46 3.96
C VAL A 36 -2.65 -3.21 4.29
N ASN A 37 -1.64 -3.12 3.42
CA ASN A 37 -0.29 -3.57 3.72
C ASN A 37 0.64 -2.35 3.79
N ALA A 38 1.24 -2.13 4.95
CA ALA A 38 2.21 -1.07 5.17
C ALA A 38 3.60 -1.65 5.40
N SER A 39 4.55 -1.33 4.53
CA SER A 39 5.89 -1.88 4.58
C SER A 39 6.99 -0.82 4.41
N ARG A 40 8.16 -1.17 4.96
CA ARG A 40 9.39 -0.39 4.84
C ARG A 40 10.49 -1.34 4.34
N PRO A 41 10.60 -1.55 3.02
CA PRO A 41 11.58 -2.47 2.45
C PRO A 41 12.99 -2.24 3.03
N GLY A 42 13.65 -3.34 3.42
CA GLY A 42 14.96 -3.33 4.07
C GLY A 42 14.96 -3.06 5.58
N LYS A 43 13.79 -2.88 6.23
CA LYS A 43 13.67 -2.70 7.70
C LYS A 43 12.65 -3.63 8.37
N GLY A 44 12.50 -4.85 7.87
CA GLY A 44 11.66 -5.91 8.45
C GLY A 44 10.41 -6.23 7.63
N MET A 45 9.60 -7.18 8.13
CA MET A 45 8.34 -7.59 7.51
C MET A 45 7.33 -6.43 7.46
N GLY A 46 6.43 -6.46 6.48
CA GLY A 46 5.28 -5.55 6.43
C GLY A 46 4.37 -5.73 7.64
N ILE A 47 3.48 -4.78 7.88
CA ILE A 47 2.30 -4.98 8.74
C ILE A 47 1.08 -4.91 7.84
N ASP A 48 0.13 -5.78 8.07
CA ASP A 48 -1.10 -5.83 7.30
C ASP A 48 -2.32 -5.95 8.20
N VAL A 49 -3.45 -5.52 7.68
CA VAL A 49 -4.74 -5.63 8.34
C VAL A 49 -5.85 -5.61 7.30
N MET A 50 -6.88 -6.42 7.52
CA MET A 50 -8.15 -6.28 6.82
C MET A 50 -9.07 -5.42 7.69
N MET A 51 -9.52 -4.28 7.19
CA MET A 51 -10.41 -3.38 7.93
C MET A 51 -11.62 -3.03 7.08
N SER A 52 -12.65 -2.49 7.73
CA SER A 52 -13.76 -1.95 6.94
C SER A 52 -13.35 -0.68 6.19
N TYR A 53 -13.99 -0.42 5.05
CA TYR A 53 -13.78 0.81 4.28
C TYR A 53 -14.05 2.05 5.16
N ASP A 54 -15.11 1.99 5.98
CA ASP A 54 -15.43 3.03 6.94
C ASP A 54 -14.30 3.30 7.95
N GLN A 55 -13.64 2.24 8.44
CA GLN A 55 -12.49 2.38 9.33
C GLN A 55 -11.30 3.01 8.62
N LEU A 56 -10.99 2.57 7.39
CA LEU A 56 -9.95 3.21 6.57
C LEU A 56 -10.20 4.70 6.38
N MET A 57 -11.45 5.08 6.08
CA MET A 57 -11.83 6.46 5.82
C MET A 57 -11.90 7.34 7.08
N LYS A 58 -11.91 6.74 8.28
CA LYS A 58 -11.77 7.42 9.57
C LYS A 58 -10.33 7.41 10.10
N HIS A 59 -9.45 6.57 9.54
CA HIS A 59 -8.08 6.45 10.00
C HIS A 59 -7.28 7.74 9.76
N LYS A 60 -6.60 8.22 10.81
CA LYS A 60 -5.89 9.51 10.83
C LYS A 60 -4.91 9.69 9.67
N TYR A 61 -4.10 8.67 9.38
CA TYR A 61 -3.08 8.74 8.33
C TYR A 61 -3.45 8.06 7.01
N LEU A 62 -3.90 6.80 7.08
CA LEU A 62 -4.12 5.95 5.90
C LEU A 62 -5.11 6.54 4.88
N LYS A 63 -6.18 7.20 5.34
CA LYS A 63 -7.15 7.84 4.44
C LYS A 63 -6.48 8.72 3.40
N ALA A 64 -5.57 9.62 3.82
CA ALA A 64 -4.96 10.57 2.89
C ALA A 64 -4.03 9.88 1.88
N TYR A 65 -3.29 8.86 2.33
CA TYR A 65 -2.45 8.07 1.43
C TYR A 65 -3.27 7.22 0.46
N TYR A 66 -4.40 6.67 0.92
CA TYR A 66 -5.35 5.97 0.06
C TYR A 66 -5.91 6.91 -1.02
N GLU A 67 -6.45 8.07 -0.64
CA GLU A 67 -6.95 9.08 -1.57
C GLU A 67 -5.90 9.51 -2.62
N LEU A 68 -4.63 9.66 -2.21
CA LEU A 68 -3.53 9.94 -3.11
C LEU A 68 -3.28 8.77 -4.08
N SER A 69 -3.23 7.53 -3.57
CA SER A 69 -2.98 6.35 -4.40
C SER A 69 -4.01 6.17 -5.51
N LEU A 70 -5.28 6.49 -5.25
CA LEU A 70 -6.36 6.40 -6.24
C LEU A 70 -6.13 7.32 -7.45
N LYS A 71 -5.35 8.39 -7.32
CA LYS A 71 -5.01 9.30 -8.43
C LYS A 71 -4.14 8.64 -9.50
N ALA A 72 -3.50 7.51 -9.20
CA ALA A 72 -2.76 6.75 -10.20
C ALA A 72 -3.69 5.95 -11.13
N ILE A 73 -4.86 5.51 -10.66
CA ILE A 73 -5.69 4.54 -11.37
C ILE A 73 -6.12 5.08 -12.74
N GLY A 74 -5.91 4.27 -13.79
CA GLY A 74 -6.39 4.56 -15.15
C GLY A 74 -5.63 5.65 -15.91
N LYS A 75 -4.56 6.22 -15.33
CA LYS A 75 -3.63 7.12 -16.04
C LYS A 75 -2.56 6.31 -16.80
N PRO A 76 -1.93 6.79 -17.88
CA PRO A 76 -0.79 6.09 -18.47
C PRO A 76 0.45 6.20 -17.59
N ASN A 77 1.30 5.15 -17.52
CA ASN A 77 2.59 5.22 -16.82
C ASN A 77 3.45 6.32 -17.48
N LEU A 78 3.94 7.26 -16.66
CA LEU A 78 4.64 8.46 -17.15
C LEU A 78 6.15 8.29 -17.15
N ASP A 79 6.70 7.26 -16.49
CA ASP A 79 8.14 7.09 -16.35
C ASP A 79 8.52 5.60 -16.33
N PRO A 80 9.06 5.02 -17.41
CA PRO A 80 9.49 3.62 -17.44
C PRO A 80 10.77 3.33 -16.63
N GLU A 81 11.52 4.35 -16.17
CA GLU A 81 12.67 4.18 -15.28
C GLU A 81 12.24 4.11 -13.79
N TYR A 82 10.98 4.42 -13.49
CA TYR A 82 10.41 4.39 -12.14
C TYR A 82 9.16 3.49 -12.10
N GLY A 83 8.94 2.80 -10.99
CA GLY A 83 7.73 1.98 -10.83
C GLY A 83 7.90 0.51 -11.21
N VAL A 84 8.97 -0.12 -10.70
CA VAL A 84 8.99 -1.57 -10.52
C VAL A 84 9.54 -1.81 -9.12
N LEU A 85 8.69 -1.72 -8.10
CA LEU A 85 8.99 -2.29 -6.79
C LEU A 85 8.33 -3.66 -6.72
N GLY A 86 9.12 -4.72 -6.54
CA GLY A 86 8.65 -6.10 -6.48
C GLY A 86 9.13 -6.97 -7.63
N ALA A 87 8.78 -8.25 -7.58
CA ALA A 87 9.14 -9.22 -8.62
C ALA A 87 8.21 -9.05 -9.84
N LYS A 88 8.77 -9.02 -11.05
CA LYS A 88 8.01 -8.86 -12.31
C LYS A 88 6.95 -9.95 -12.55
N GLU A 89 7.02 -11.05 -11.82
CA GLU A 89 6.08 -12.18 -11.88
C GLU A 89 4.79 -11.92 -11.08
N ALA A 90 4.74 -10.84 -10.29
CA ALA A 90 3.55 -10.45 -9.54
C ALA A 90 2.65 -9.47 -10.33
N ASP A 91 1.45 -9.19 -9.81
CA ASP A 91 0.51 -8.29 -10.45
C ASP A 91 1.01 -6.84 -10.43
N ALA A 92 0.97 -6.19 -11.59
CA ALA A 92 1.28 -4.76 -11.71
C ALA A 92 0.09 -3.93 -11.21
N ILE A 93 0.33 -3.14 -10.16
CA ILE A 93 -0.68 -2.28 -9.53
C ILE A 93 -0.32 -0.82 -9.77
N ASP A 94 -1.31 -0.01 -10.17
CA ASP A 94 -1.18 1.43 -10.33
C ASP A 94 -0.66 2.09 -9.04
N ALA A 95 0.42 2.85 -9.15
CA ALA A 95 1.12 3.43 -8.01
C ALA A 95 1.39 4.93 -8.17
N ILE A 96 1.16 5.70 -7.09
CA ILE A 96 1.72 7.04 -6.92
C ILE A 96 3.02 6.95 -6.14
N TYR A 97 4.06 7.58 -6.69
CA TYR A 97 5.35 7.76 -6.04
C TYR A 97 5.55 9.22 -5.67
N ILE A 98 5.99 9.47 -4.44
CA ILE A 98 6.66 10.71 -4.06
C ILE A 98 8.15 10.40 -3.91
N VAL A 99 8.96 10.98 -4.81
CA VAL A 99 10.41 10.80 -4.82
C VAL A 99 11.07 12.05 -4.27
N GLU A 100 11.84 11.90 -3.20
CA GLU A 100 12.65 12.95 -2.59
C GLU A 100 14.12 12.75 -2.90
N ASP A 101 14.78 13.78 -3.43
CA ASP A 101 16.24 13.84 -3.46
C ASP A 101 16.76 14.16 -2.05
N VAL A 102 17.57 13.28 -1.48
CA VAL A 102 18.06 13.48 -0.10
C VAL A 102 19.04 14.63 0.05
N LEU A 103 19.74 15.03 -1.02
CA LEU A 103 20.74 16.08 -1.04
C LEU A 103 20.09 17.45 -1.21
N THR A 104 19.18 17.60 -2.18
CA THR A 104 18.52 18.88 -2.48
C THR A 104 17.22 19.09 -1.70
N LYS A 105 16.64 18.02 -1.15
CA LYS A 105 15.30 17.98 -0.53
C LYS A 105 14.16 18.29 -1.50
N GLU A 106 14.43 18.32 -2.79
CA GLU A 106 13.42 18.46 -3.82
C GLU A 106 12.54 17.20 -3.87
N ARG A 107 11.23 17.42 -4.08
CA ARG A 107 10.24 16.34 -4.16
C ARG A 107 9.48 16.43 -5.46
N VAL A 108 9.30 15.30 -6.10
CA VAL A 108 8.48 15.15 -7.29
C VAL A 108 7.47 14.03 -7.09
N ALA A 109 6.26 14.22 -7.60
CA ALA A 109 5.32 13.13 -7.76
C ALA A 109 5.58 12.43 -9.10
N LYS A 110 5.41 11.11 -9.14
CA LYS A 110 5.42 10.30 -10.35
C LYS A 110 4.30 9.28 -10.29
N LYS A 111 3.82 8.86 -11.46
CA LYS A 111 2.93 7.70 -11.59
C LYS A 111 3.74 6.55 -12.19
N GLY A 112 3.57 5.36 -11.65
CA GLY A 112 4.24 4.14 -12.10
C GLY A 112 3.41 2.90 -11.76
N GLU A 113 4.07 1.74 -11.79
CA GLU A 113 3.51 0.47 -11.37
C GLU A 113 4.25 -0.05 -10.12
N SER A 114 3.59 -0.85 -9.31
CA SER A 114 4.23 -1.59 -8.22
C SER A 114 3.77 -3.03 -8.27
N TYR A 115 4.70 -3.96 -8.15
CA TYR A 115 4.46 -5.39 -8.32
C TYR A 115 4.26 -6.02 -6.95
N HIS A 116 3.05 -6.50 -6.70
CA HIS A 116 2.69 -7.09 -5.42
C HIS A 116 1.94 -8.39 -5.63
N THR A 117 2.35 -9.42 -4.90
CA THR A 117 1.58 -10.65 -4.83
C THR A 117 0.41 -10.42 -3.88
N VAL A 118 -0.81 -10.37 -4.43
CA VAL A 118 -2.05 -10.23 -3.64
C VAL A 118 -2.49 -11.58 -3.05
N SER A 119 -1.84 -12.68 -3.45
CA SER A 119 -2.21 -14.06 -3.10
C SER A 119 -2.10 -14.43 -1.62
N ASN A 120 -1.41 -13.65 -0.78
CA ASN A 120 -1.30 -14.00 0.65
C ASN A 120 -2.61 -13.79 1.42
N TYR A 121 -3.62 -13.17 0.81
CA TYR A 121 -4.88 -12.86 1.45
C TYR A 121 -6.00 -13.85 1.12
N SER A 122 -5.73 -14.86 0.28
CA SER A 122 -6.65 -15.97 0.00
C SER A 122 -6.48 -17.18 0.94
N ASN A 123 -5.43 -17.21 1.77
CA ASN A 123 -5.16 -18.36 2.63
C ASN A 123 -5.52 -18.06 4.09
N ALA A 124 -6.82 -17.99 4.37
CA ALA A 124 -7.36 -18.13 5.72
C ALA A 124 -8.32 -19.32 5.75
N LYS A 125 -7.77 -20.52 5.55
CA LYS A 125 -8.23 -21.84 6.02
C LYS A 125 -7.49 -22.93 5.23
N GLU A 126 -6.35 -23.33 5.74
CA GLU A 126 -5.98 -24.75 5.70
C GLU A 126 -6.01 -25.20 7.15
N GLU A 127 -7.22 -25.47 7.66
CA GLU A 127 -7.35 -26.44 8.73
C GLU A 127 -7.49 -27.80 8.04
N ASP A 128 -6.58 -28.71 8.38
CA ASP A 128 -6.58 -30.11 7.99
C ASP A 128 -7.97 -30.74 8.16
N GLU A 129 -8.70 -30.99 7.07
CA GLU A 129 -9.69 -32.07 7.04
C GLU A 129 -9.61 -32.78 5.69
N ASP A 130 -9.06 -34.00 5.74
CA ASP A 130 -9.31 -35.04 4.76
C ASP A 130 -10.83 -35.19 4.58
N ASP A 131 -11.38 -34.76 3.45
CA ASP A 131 -12.52 -35.45 2.83
C ASP A 131 -12.65 -35.02 1.37
N GLU A 132 -12.55 -36.02 0.49
CA GLU A 132 -12.88 -35.92 -0.92
C GLU A 132 -14.36 -35.62 -1.06
N GLU A 133 -14.75 -34.54 -1.75
CA GLU A 133 -15.90 -34.54 -2.65
C GLU A 133 -15.97 -33.26 -3.50
N ASP A 134 -16.36 -33.44 -4.76
CA ASP A 134 -16.54 -32.42 -5.80
C ASP A 134 -17.28 -31.18 -5.29
N ASN A 135 -16.67 -30.00 -5.41
CA ASN A 135 -17.39 -28.74 -5.28
C ASN A 135 -16.86 -27.71 -6.28
N ASP A 136 -17.78 -27.15 -7.07
CA ASP A 136 -17.58 -25.92 -7.83
C ASP A 136 -17.23 -24.81 -6.83
N CYS A 137 -15.94 -24.56 -6.62
CA CYS A 137 -15.46 -23.50 -5.73
C CYS A 137 -15.62 -22.13 -6.42
N GLU A 138 -16.79 -21.52 -6.28
CA GLU A 138 -16.83 -20.06 -6.15
C GLU A 138 -16.17 -19.72 -4.81
N ASP A 139 -14.85 -19.52 -4.81
CA ASP A 139 -14.06 -19.15 -3.63
C ASP A 139 -14.53 -17.79 -3.09
N GLU A 140 -15.56 -17.82 -2.25
CA GLU A 140 -16.03 -16.66 -1.50
C GLU A 140 -14.95 -16.29 -0.48
N TYR A 141 -14.38 -15.08 -0.61
CA TYR A 141 -13.38 -14.54 0.31
C TYR A 141 -13.98 -14.35 1.73
N ASP A 142 -14.08 -15.43 2.52
CA ASP A 142 -14.52 -15.42 3.92
C ASP A 142 -13.39 -14.95 4.86
N ALA A 143 -12.72 -13.87 4.47
CA ALA A 143 -11.84 -13.15 5.36
C ALA A 143 -12.67 -12.13 6.15
N THR A 144 -12.71 -12.30 7.47
CA THR A 144 -13.39 -11.39 8.39
C THR A 144 -12.59 -10.11 8.60
N VAL A 145 -13.27 -8.97 8.74
CA VAL A 145 -12.61 -7.72 9.13
C VAL A 145 -11.97 -7.87 10.51
N ALA A 146 -10.84 -7.20 10.71
CA ALA A 146 -10.11 -7.19 11.98
C ALA A 146 -10.99 -6.69 13.13
N THR A 147 -10.86 -7.36 14.26
CA THR A 147 -11.42 -6.95 15.55
C THR A 147 -10.82 -5.63 16.03
N ASP A 148 -11.47 -4.98 16.98
CA ASP A 148 -10.95 -3.75 17.59
C ASP A 148 -9.56 -3.94 18.21
N VAL A 149 -9.25 -5.15 18.71
CA VAL A 149 -7.94 -5.49 19.27
C VAL A 149 -6.88 -5.54 18.19
N GLU A 150 -7.13 -6.26 17.09
CA GLU A 150 -6.21 -6.36 15.96
C GLU A 150 -5.98 -4.99 15.28
N LEU A 151 -7.02 -4.16 15.18
CA LEU A 151 -6.89 -2.79 14.70
C LEU A 151 -6.03 -1.92 15.62
N ALA A 152 -6.17 -2.07 16.94
CA ALA A 152 -5.33 -1.35 17.89
C ALA A 152 -3.86 -1.80 17.79
N GLU A 153 -3.60 -3.10 17.64
CA GLU A 153 -2.27 -3.65 17.42
C GLU A 153 -1.65 -3.14 16.11
N PHE A 154 -2.42 -3.16 15.03
CA PHE A 154 -1.99 -2.59 13.75
C PHE A 154 -1.64 -1.11 13.88
N ASN A 155 -2.49 -0.30 14.53
CA ASN A 155 -2.25 1.13 14.72
C ASN A 155 -0.98 1.39 15.54
N ALA A 156 -0.77 0.65 16.62
CA ALA A 156 0.43 0.76 17.44
C ALA A 156 1.69 0.37 16.65
N ALA A 157 1.62 -0.71 15.86
CA ALA A 157 2.72 -1.14 14.99
C ALA A 157 3.00 -0.13 13.86
N TYR A 158 1.95 0.49 13.31
CA TYR A 158 2.06 1.53 12.30
C TYR A 158 2.77 2.76 12.86
N ASP A 159 2.33 3.28 14.02
CA ASP A 159 2.93 4.45 14.67
C ASP A 159 4.38 4.19 15.10
N ALA A 160 4.71 2.97 15.54
CA ALA A 160 6.08 2.60 15.88
C ALA A 160 7.00 2.53 14.64
N LYS A 161 6.46 2.18 13.46
CA LYS A 161 7.23 1.97 12.22
C LYS A 161 7.36 3.24 11.38
N PHE A 162 6.35 4.11 11.39
CA PHE A 162 6.25 5.27 10.51
C PHE A 162 6.17 6.58 11.30
N ASP A 163 7.10 7.49 11.03
CA ASP A 163 7.09 8.82 11.61
C ASP A 163 6.10 9.74 10.88
N GLU A 164 5.02 10.08 11.57
CA GLU A 164 3.94 10.95 11.10
C GLU A 164 3.92 12.33 11.81
N THR A 165 5.02 12.77 12.42
CA THR A 165 5.11 14.01 13.21
C THR A 165 4.67 15.28 12.46
N ASN A 166 4.94 15.38 11.16
CA ASN A 166 4.55 16.52 10.30
C ASN A 166 3.58 16.10 9.19
N PHE A 167 2.65 15.21 9.52
CA PHE A 167 1.77 14.58 8.55
C PHE A 167 0.96 15.58 7.70
N ASP A 168 0.31 16.56 8.33
CA ASP A 168 -0.61 17.47 7.61
C ASP A 168 0.12 18.31 6.55
N GLU A 169 1.27 18.89 6.90
CA GLU A 169 2.12 19.65 5.97
C GLU A 169 2.67 18.75 4.85
N ARG A 170 3.08 17.53 5.20
CA ARG A 170 3.60 16.54 4.25
C ARG A 170 2.54 16.13 3.24
N ILE A 171 1.34 15.80 3.70
CA ILE A 171 0.21 15.42 2.83
C ILE A 171 -0.24 16.59 1.97
N ALA A 172 -0.28 17.82 2.49
CA ALA A 172 -0.61 18.99 1.68
C ALA A 172 0.40 19.17 0.53
N THR A 173 1.69 18.99 0.83
CA THR A 173 2.76 19.01 -0.19
C THR A 173 2.56 17.90 -1.22
N TYR A 174 2.26 16.68 -0.79
CA TYR A 174 2.09 15.54 -1.69
C TYR A 174 0.86 15.71 -2.59
N LYS A 175 -0.26 16.19 -2.06
CA LYS A 175 -1.47 16.53 -2.82
C LYS A 175 -1.14 17.55 -3.92
N ALA A 176 -0.46 18.64 -3.57
CA ALA A 176 -0.08 19.68 -4.53
C ALA A 176 0.89 19.19 -5.62
N LEU A 177 1.72 18.17 -5.34
CA LEU A 177 2.58 17.55 -6.35
C LEU A 177 1.79 16.60 -7.26
N VAL A 178 0.90 15.79 -6.70
CA VAL A 178 0.08 14.82 -7.44
C VAL A 178 -0.96 15.52 -8.32
N ASP A 179 -1.52 16.65 -7.89
CA ASP A 179 -2.47 17.42 -8.70
C ASP A 179 -1.83 18.05 -9.96
N LYS A 180 -0.50 18.07 -10.05
CA LYS A 180 0.26 18.52 -11.24
C LYS A 180 0.58 17.39 -12.22
N LEU A 181 0.24 16.14 -11.91
CA LEU A 181 0.40 14.97 -12.77
C LEU A 181 -0.78 14.78 -13.72
#